data_AF-A0A392MC71-F1
#
_entry.id   AF-A0A392MC71-F1
#
_cell.length_a   1.000
_cell.length_b   1.000
_cell.length_c   1.000
_cell.angle_alpha   90.00
_cell.angle_beta   90.00
_cell.angle_gamma   90.00
#
_symmetry.space_group_name_H-M   'P 1'
#
loop_
_entity.id
_entity.type
_entity.pdbx_description
1 polymer ?
#
loop_
_entity_poly.entity_id
_entity_poly.type
_entity_poly.pdbx_seq_one_letter_code
_entity_poly.pdbx_strand_id
1 'polypeptide(L)'
;ELGVNCIELMPCHEFNELEYYSYNAVQGDYRVNFWGYSTINYFSPMIRYSSAGIQNCGCDGINEIKFLIKEAHKRGIEVIMDVVFNHTAEGNEKGPIISFRGVDNSVYYMVAPKPWRNSNLNEKGW
;
A
#
# COMPACT_ATOMS: atom_id res chain seq x y z
N GLU A 1 9.59 31.51 1.42
CA GLU A 1 9.11 30.33 2.19
C GLU A 1 7.61 30.23 2.05
N LEU A 2 7.02 29.02 2.13
CA LEU A 2 5.58 28.79 1.93
C LEU A 2 4.74 28.94 3.22
N GLY A 3 5.35 28.87 4.40
CA GLY A 3 4.67 29.03 5.69
C GLY A 3 3.94 27.78 6.21
N VAL A 4 4.20 26.61 5.63
CA VAL A 4 3.60 25.32 6.05
C VAL A 4 4.24 24.82 7.35
N ASN A 5 3.42 24.34 8.28
CA ASN A 5 3.82 23.76 9.57
C ASN A 5 3.43 22.28 9.73
N CYS A 6 2.78 21.69 8.73
CA CYS A 6 2.42 20.27 8.72
C CYS A 6 2.42 19.76 7.29
N ILE A 7 3.00 18.59 7.06
CA ILE A 7 2.90 17.86 5.79
C ILE A 7 2.09 16.59 6.02
N GLU A 8 1.18 16.31 5.08
CA GLU A 8 0.47 15.04 5.01
C GLU A 8 1.05 14.24 3.85
N LEU A 9 1.66 13.10 4.18
CA LEU A 9 2.21 12.19 3.21
C LEU A 9 1.10 11.27 2.70
N MET A 10 0.99 11.15 1.38
CA MET A 10 0.26 10.04 0.75
C MET A 10 0.80 8.68 1.25
N PRO A 11 0.06 7.57 1.06
CA PRO A 11 0.45 6.26 1.60
C PRO A 11 1.93 5.92 1.43
N CYS A 12 2.63 5.79 2.56
CA CYS A 12 4.06 5.49 2.63
C CYS A 12 4.36 4.08 3.14
N HIS A 13 3.34 3.26 3.40
CA HIS A 13 3.49 1.82 3.62
C HIS A 13 3.80 1.11 2.31
N GLU A 14 4.46 -0.06 2.35
CA GLU A 14 4.79 -0.82 1.14
C GLU A 14 3.53 -1.16 0.33
N PHE A 15 3.53 -0.79 -0.96
CA PHE A 15 2.49 -1.09 -1.96
C PHE A 15 3.15 -1.42 -3.30
N ASN A 16 2.43 -2.04 -4.24
CA ASN A 16 2.94 -2.34 -5.58
C ASN A 16 2.41 -1.33 -6.61
N GLU A 17 3.27 -0.44 -7.12
CA GLU A 17 2.95 0.52 -8.18
C GLU A 17 2.63 -0.18 -9.51
N LEU A 18 3.10 -1.41 -9.72
CA LEU A 18 2.88 -2.16 -10.95
C LEU A 18 1.61 -3.03 -10.92
N GLU A 19 0.77 -2.92 -9.88
CA GLU A 19 -0.42 -3.78 -9.73
C GLU A 19 -1.40 -3.72 -10.91
N TYR A 20 -1.48 -2.57 -11.61
CA TYR A 20 -2.31 -2.39 -12.81
C TYR A 20 -1.48 -1.96 -14.03
N TYR A 21 -0.20 -2.36 -14.08
CA TYR A 21 0.73 -1.97 -15.13
C TYR A 21 0.19 -2.32 -16.51
N SER A 22 -0.14 -1.29 -17.29
CA SER A 22 -0.74 -1.45 -18.61
C SER A 22 -0.51 -0.22 -19.47
N TYR A 23 -0.34 -0.41 -20.77
CA TYR A 23 -0.16 0.71 -21.70
C TYR A 23 -1.48 1.48 -21.88
N ASN A 24 -1.41 2.79 -21.73
CA ASN A 24 -2.52 3.71 -21.90
C ASN A 24 -2.43 4.40 -23.26
N ALA A 25 -3.14 3.88 -24.25
CA ALA A 25 -3.14 4.45 -25.60
C ALA A 25 -3.67 5.89 -25.68
N VAL A 26 -4.44 6.36 -24.70
CA VAL A 26 -4.99 7.73 -24.68
C VAL A 26 -3.92 8.76 -24.32
N GLN A 27 -3.07 8.44 -23.34
CA GLN A 27 -2.04 9.36 -22.84
C GLN A 27 -0.64 9.07 -23.42
N GLY A 28 -0.46 7.91 -24.06
CA GLY A 28 0.82 7.49 -24.63
C GLY A 28 1.84 7.04 -23.56
N ASP A 29 1.36 6.64 -22.38
CA ASP A 29 2.17 6.25 -21.23
C ASP A 29 1.72 4.91 -20.63
N TYR A 30 2.25 4.57 -19.45
CA TYR A 30 1.87 3.37 -18.71
C TYR A 30 1.13 3.74 -17.44
N ARG A 31 0.03 3.04 -17.16
CA ARG A 31 -0.69 3.15 -15.89
C ARG A 31 0.11 2.45 -14.81
N VAL A 32 0.21 3.11 -13.67
CA VAL A 32 0.77 2.57 -12.43
C VAL A 32 -0.12 3.00 -11.28
N ASN A 33 -0.12 2.25 -10.18
CA ASN A 33 -0.63 2.75 -8.92
C ASN A 33 0.37 3.78 -8.37
N PHE A 34 0.16 5.05 -8.75
CA PHE A 34 1.03 6.14 -8.36
C PHE A 34 0.78 6.59 -6.91
N TRP A 35 -0.47 6.56 -6.46
CA TRP A 35 -0.88 7.10 -5.17
C TRP A 35 -0.64 6.16 -4.00
N GLY A 36 -0.60 4.85 -4.22
CA GLY A 36 -0.27 3.88 -3.19
C GLY A 36 -1.41 3.46 -2.26
N TYR A 37 -2.66 3.81 -2.56
CA TYR A 37 -3.84 3.34 -1.82
C TYR A 37 -4.18 1.86 -2.11
N SER A 38 -3.21 0.98 -1.90
CA SER A 38 -3.30 -0.47 -2.08
C SER A 38 -2.16 -1.14 -1.30
N THR A 39 -2.26 -1.15 0.03
CA THR A 39 -1.14 -1.52 0.90
C THR A 39 -0.90 -3.04 0.91
N ILE A 40 0.36 -3.44 0.76
CA ILE A 40 0.84 -4.83 0.92
C ILE A 40 1.27 -5.10 2.35
N ASN A 41 2.04 -4.19 2.96
CA ASN A 41 2.56 -4.36 4.31
C ASN A 41 2.50 -3.04 5.09
N TYR A 42 1.79 -3.04 6.22
CA TYR A 42 1.55 -1.87 7.07
C TYR A 42 2.73 -1.48 7.98
N PHE A 43 3.77 -2.30 8.09
CA PHE A 43 4.90 -2.07 9.00
C PHE A 43 6.20 -1.74 8.26
N SER A 44 6.22 -1.87 6.94
CA SER A 44 7.38 -1.56 6.11
C SER A 44 7.15 -0.25 5.36
N PRO A 45 8.14 0.66 5.32
CA PRO A 45 8.07 1.84 4.46
C PRO A 45 8.17 1.43 2.99
N MET A 46 7.60 2.23 2.09
CA MET A 46 7.68 2.03 0.65
C MET A 46 9.13 2.10 0.16
N ILE A 47 9.69 0.95 -0.18
CA ILE A 47 11.12 0.81 -0.43
C ILE A 47 11.59 1.57 -1.68
N ARG A 48 10.69 1.76 -2.66
CA ARG A 48 11.00 2.50 -3.89
C ARG A 48 11.01 4.02 -3.71
N TYR A 49 10.54 4.53 -2.58
CA TYR A 49 10.76 5.93 -2.20
C TYR A 49 12.13 6.12 -1.53
N SER A 50 12.78 5.04 -1.11
CA SER A 50 14.11 5.11 -0.51
C SER A 50 15.19 5.30 -1.57
N SER A 51 16.14 6.20 -1.30
CA SER A 51 17.32 6.38 -2.17
C SER A 51 18.30 5.20 -2.08
N ALA A 52 18.32 4.51 -0.93
CA ALA A 52 19.07 3.27 -0.72
C ALA A 52 18.39 2.03 -1.38
N GLY A 53 17.10 2.11 -1.68
CA GLY A 53 16.34 1.01 -2.28
C GLY A 53 16.41 -0.28 -1.45
N ILE A 54 16.78 -1.40 -2.10
CA ILE A 54 16.86 -2.72 -1.46
C ILE A 54 18.18 -3.01 -0.73
N GLN A 55 19.07 -2.01 -0.62
CA GLN A 55 20.32 -2.15 0.15
C GLN A 55 20.01 -2.51 1.61
N ASN A 56 20.94 -3.26 2.24
CA ASN A 56 20.78 -3.72 3.62
C ASN A 56 19.41 -4.39 3.89
N CYS A 57 18.93 -5.18 2.91
CA CYS A 57 17.62 -5.85 2.95
C CYS A 57 16.44 -4.89 3.18
N GLY A 58 16.55 -3.63 2.73
CA GLY A 58 15.51 -2.60 2.90
C GLY A 58 15.51 -1.91 4.26
N CYS A 59 16.43 -2.27 5.17
CA CYS A 59 16.53 -1.63 6.49
C CYS A 59 16.90 -0.14 6.38
N ASP A 60 17.63 0.23 5.34
CA ASP A 60 18.07 1.62 5.15
C ASP A 60 16.90 2.56 4.83
N GLY A 61 15.83 2.07 4.19
CA GLY A 61 14.59 2.82 3.98
C GLY A 61 13.91 3.24 5.29
N ILE A 62 14.05 2.42 6.36
CA ILE A 62 13.55 2.77 7.71
C ILE A 62 14.34 3.96 8.27
N ASN A 63 15.65 4.02 8.03
CA ASN A 63 16.47 5.13 8.50
C ASN A 63 16.20 6.41 7.71
N GLU A 64 15.93 6.32 6.41
CA GLU A 64 15.61 7.48 5.58
C GLU A 64 14.27 8.13 5.95
N ILE A 65 13.21 7.35 6.18
CA ILE A 65 11.94 7.94 6.63
C ILE A 65 12.07 8.60 8.01
N LYS A 66 12.85 7.99 8.93
CA LYS A 66 13.19 8.61 10.23
C LYS A 66 13.98 9.90 10.05
N PHE A 67 14.89 9.95 9.07
CA PHE A 67 15.67 11.14 8.75
C PHE A 67 14.77 12.26 8.21
N LEU A 68 13.86 11.95 7.28
CA LEU A 68 12.85 12.89 6.77
C LEU A 68 12.05 13.51 7.92
N ILE A 69 11.48 12.68 8.80
CA ILE A 69 10.67 13.13 9.94
C ILE A 69 11.51 14.00 10.89
N LYS A 70 12.75 13.59 11.20
CA LYS A 70 13.66 14.35 12.04
C LYS A 70 13.95 15.74 11.45
N GLU A 71 14.17 15.82 10.15
CA GLU A 71 14.44 17.08 9.45
C GLU A 71 13.18 17.97 9.35
N ALA A 72 11.99 17.38 9.21
CA ALA A 72 10.71 18.10 9.28
C ALA A 72 10.51 18.72 10.67
N HIS A 73 10.65 17.93 11.74
CA HIS A 73 10.49 18.41 13.12
C HIS A 73 11.47 19.52 13.49
N LYS A 74 12.74 19.43 13.04
CA LYS A 74 13.73 20.51 13.23
C LYS A 74 13.28 21.85 12.63
N ARG A 75 12.45 21.81 11.60
CA ARG A 75 11.90 22.98 10.90
C ARG A 75 10.53 23.39 11.45
N GLY A 76 10.05 22.75 12.52
CA GLY A 76 8.72 23.01 13.08
C GLY A 76 7.59 22.50 12.18
N ILE A 77 7.86 21.49 11.35
CA ILE A 77 6.87 20.88 10.45
C ILE A 77 6.46 19.51 11.02
N GLU A 78 5.19 19.35 11.36
CA GLU A 78 4.59 18.08 11.73
C GLU A 78 4.44 17.15 10.52
N VAL A 79 4.42 15.84 10.76
CA VAL A 79 4.26 14.84 9.70
C VAL A 79 3.06 13.97 10.03
N ILE A 80 2.07 13.98 9.14
CA ILE A 80 0.91 13.09 9.15
C ILE A 80 1.11 12.05 8.04
N MET A 81 0.78 10.80 8.33
CA MET A 81 0.79 9.72 7.34
C MET A 81 -0.64 9.32 7.00
N ASP A 82 -0.97 9.33 5.72
CA ASP A 82 -2.19 8.71 5.22
C ASP A 82 -2.08 7.17 5.33
N VAL A 83 -3.11 6.53 5.90
CA VAL A 83 -3.13 5.11 6.24
C VAL A 83 -4.37 4.41 5.69
N VAL A 84 -4.16 3.26 5.07
CA VAL A 84 -5.21 2.52 4.33
C VAL A 84 -5.52 1.19 4.99
N PHE A 85 -6.17 1.21 6.16
CA PHE A 85 -6.53 -0.02 6.88
C PHE A 85 -7.86 -0.65 6.43
N ASN A 86 -8.58 -0.02 5.51
CA ASN A 86 -9.91 -0.47 5.09
C ASN A 86 -9.89 -1.58 4.03
N HIS A 87 -8.78 -1.75 3.30
CA HIS A 87 -8.54 -2.83 2.34
C HIS A 87 -7.03 -3.04 2.13
N THR A 88 -6.65 -4.09 1.40
CA THR A 88 -5.26 -4.45 1.08
C THR A 88 -5.07 -4.63 -0.43
N ALA A 89 -3.81 -4.77 -0.85
CA ALA A 89 -3.44 -5.10 -2.23
C ALA A 89 -3.83 -6.52 -2.69
N GLU A 90 -4.31 -7.38 -1.80
CA GLU A 90 -4.72 -8.74 -2.19
C GLU A 90 -6.05 -8.75 -2.96
N GLY A 91 -6.80 -7.65 -2.93
CA GLY A 91 -8.06 -7.50 -3.67
C GLY A 91 -9.09 -8.59 -3.31
N ASN A 92 -9.80 -9.07 -4.32
CA ASN A 92 -10.78 -10.16 -4.19
C ASN A 92 -10.17 -11.54 -4.50
N GLU A 93 -11.00 -12.57 -4.72
CA GLU A 93 -10.55 -13.93 -4.98
C GLU A 93 -9.67 -14.09 -6.24
N LYS A 94 -9.72 -13.13 -7.16
CA LYS A 94 -8.87 -13.09 -8.36
C LYS A 94 -7.57 -12.33 -8.16
N GLY A 95 -7.46 -11.61 -7.05
CA GLY A 95 -6.25 -10.91 -6.68
C GLY A 95 -5.16 -11.86 -6.16
N PRO A 96 -3.94 -11.34 -5.98
CA PRO A 96 -2.82 -12.15 -5.56
C PRO A 96 -2.94 -12.60 -4.09
N ILE A 97 -2.31 -13.73 -3.76
CA ILE A 97 -2.10 -14.15 -2.36
C ILE A 97 -0.68 -13.75 -1.98
N ILE A 98 -0.55 -12.77 -1.09
CA ILE A 98 0.73 -12.15 -0.71
C ILE A 98 0.98 -12.28 0.81
N SER A 99 -0.05 -12.11 1.63
CA SER A 99 0.06 -12.02 3.09
C SER A 99 -1.21 -12.53 3.78
N PHE A 100 -2.14 -11.66 4.14
CA PHE A 100 -3.26 -11.94 5.05
C PHE A 100 -4.14 -13.10 4.60
N ARG A 101 -4.45 -13.20 3.30
CA ARG A 101 -5.28 -14.28 2.75
C ARG A 101 -4.64 -15.64 2.94
N GLY A 102 -3.32 -15.72 2.77
CA GLY A 102 -2.54 -16.94 2.94
C GLY A 102 -2.35 -17.34 4.40
N VAL A 103 -2.34 -16.36 5.31
CA VAL A 103 -2.25 -16.60 6.76
C VAL A 103 -3.60 -17.05 7.32
N ASP A 104 -4.63 -16.20 7.22
CA ASP A 104 -6.02 -16.54 7.57
C ASP A 104 -7.01 -15.53 6.96
N ASN A 105 -7.57 -15.88 5.80
CA ASN A 105 -8.52 -15.02 5.10
C ASN A 105 -9.76 -14.65 5.93
N SER A 106 -10.24 -15.56 6.78
CA SER A 106 -11.49 -15.35 7.53
C SER A 106 -11.34 -14.42 8.73
N VAL A 107 -10.11 -14.30 9.24
CA VAL A 107 -9.75 -13.38 10.32
C VAL A 107 -9.50 -11.98 9.77
N TYR A 108 -8.78 -11.85 8.65
CA TYR A 108 -8.34 -10.56 8.14
C TYR A 108 -9.32 -9.88 7.18
N TYR A 109 -10.17 -10.63 6.48
CA TYR A 109 -11.12 -10.08 5.52
C TYR A 109 -12.56 -10.30 5.97
N MET A 110 -13.38 -9.27 5.77
CA MET A 110 -14.83 -9.38 5.94
C MET A 110 -15.42 -10.21 4.81
N VAL A 111 -15.66 -11.49 5.09
CA VAL A 111 -16.24 -12.45 4.15
C VAL A 111 -17.73 -12.64 4.38
N ALA A 112 -18.48 -12.79 3.29
CA ALA A 112 -19.88 -13.19 3.39
C ALA A 112 -19.98 -14.60 4.02
N PRO A 113 -21.08 -14.89 4.75
CA PRO A 113 -21.33 -16.25 5.22
C PRO A 113 -21.30 -17.22 4.06
N LYS A 114 -20.64 -18.38 4.24
CA LYS A 114 -20.70 -19.43 3.22
C LYS A 114 -22.16 -19.85 3.05
N PRO A 115 -22.73 -19.79 1.83
CA PRO A 115 -24.07 -20.30 1.61
C PRO A 115 -24.10 -21.79 1.99
N TRP A 116 -25.18 -22.22 2.65
CA TRP A 116 -25.44 -23.63 2.88
C TRP A 116 -25.47 -24.32 1.50
N ARG A 117 -24.68 -25.37 1.34
CA ARG A 117 -24.34 -25.89 0.01
C ARG A 117 -25.55 -26.54 -0.66
N ASN A 118 -25.98 -25.97 -1.79
CA ASN A 118 -26.35 -26.77 -2.95
C ASN A 118 -25.59 -26.21 -4.16
N SER A 119 -24.88 -27.09 -4.85
CA SER A 119 -24.03 -26.84 -6.01
C SER A 119 -24.69 -25.96 -7.07
N ASN A 120 -23.91 -25.03 -7.67
CA ASN A 120 -24.09 -24.40 -9.00
C ASN A 120 -24.29 -22.87 -9.08
N LEU A 121 -23.97 -22.07 -8.07
CA LEU A 121 -23.98 -20.61 -8.24
C LEU A 121 -22.63 -20.00 -7.87
N ASN A 122 -22.01 -19.42 -8.90
CA ASN A 122 -20.69 -18.81 -8.94
C ASN A 122 -20.42 -17.92 -7.73
N GLU A 123 -19.34 -18.25 -7.03
CA GLU A 123 -18.72 -17.43 -5.99
C GLU A 123 -18.31 -16.09 -6.61
N LYS A 124 -19.05 -15.03 -6.30
CA LYS A 124 -18.69 -13.64 -6.59
C LYS A 124 -18.73 -12.88 -5.27
N GLY A 125 -17.57 -12.72 -4.65
CA GLY A 125 -17.35 -11.73 -3.61
C GLY A 125 -16.57 -10.57 -4.20
N TRP A 126 -17.13 -9.37 -4.13
CA TRP A 126 -16.56 -8.06 -4.52
C TRP A 126 -15.66 -8.02 -5.75
#